data_AF-A0A3S2C9X5-F1
#
_entry.id   AF-A0A3S2C9X5-F1
#
_cell.length_a   1.000
_cell.length_b   1.000
_cell.length_c   1.000
_cell.angle_alpha   90.00
_cell.angle_beta   90.00
_cell.angle_gamma   90.00
#
_symmetry.space_group_name_H-M   'P 1'
#
loop_
_entity.id
_entity.type
_entity.pdbx_description
1 polymer ?
#
loop_
_entity_poly.entity_id
_entity_poly.type
_entity_poly.pdbx_seq_one_letter_code
_entity_poly.pdbx_strand_id
1 'polypeptide(L)'
;MNDPIQFLKDNWAVVIEAPWVFVTMVVIIGGGGVAVGRTWLNRTISNLKSDIATLENRHIAKDERIAEYQSKLNGATPDEARSLISGLERRLAALEPRNLDPEQSRILSTHLVKKPGSIKLIRDMGSSESSKIYAQFGTLLRKLGWDLMEGGVMGLGNPPPTGIAVQSHAGEMLTEDAKTLIAALRAADIEYDIQKTPEMGMPGQPLTSLLFATRSN
;
A
#
# COMPACT_ATOMS: atom_id res chain seq x y z
N MET A 1 11.83 -31.34 -51.18
CA MET A 1 10.91 -32.49 -51.13
C MET A 1 10.58 -32.83 -52.57
N ASN A 2 11.03 -34.00 -53.04
CA ASN A 2 10.82 -34.42 -54.42
C ASN A 2 9.32 -34.67 -54.65
N ASP A 3 8.80 -34.20 -55.78
CA ASP A 3 7.41 -34.41 -56.17
C ASP A 3 7.15 -35.94 -56.30
N PRO A 4 6.21 -36.51 -55.54
CA PRO A 4 5.89 -37.94 -55.60
C PRO A 4 5.48 -38.39 -57.01
N ILE A 5 4.91 -37.48 -57.80
CA ILE A 5 4.54 -37.74 -59.20
C ILE A 5 5.78 -37.94 -60.06
N GLN A 6 6.84 -37.16 -59.83
CA GLN A 6 8.09 -37.28 -60.58
C GLN A 6 8.85 -38.56 -60.21
N PHE A 7 8.88 -38.91 -58.91
CA PHE A 7 9.46 -40.18 -58.44
C PHE A 7 8.78 -41.41 -59.07
N LEU A 8 7.44 -41.38 -59.20
CA LEU A 8 6.67 -42.44 -59.86
C LEU A 8 6.98 -42.56 -61.35
N LYS A 9 7.16 -41.43 -62.04
CA LYS A 9 7.55 -41.43 -63.46
C LYS A 9 8.95 -42.01 -63.66
N ASP A 10 9.90 -41.61 -62.83
CA ASP A 10 11.31 -42.02 -62.96
C ASP A 10 11.51 -43.51 -62.62
N ASN A 11 10.64 -44.10 -61.79
CA ASN A 11 10.73 -45.50 -61.35
C ASN A 11 9.59 -46.40 -61.89
N TRP A 12 8.88 -45.95 -62.92
CA TRP A 12 7.69 -46.63 -63.46
C TRP A 12 7.97 -48.08 -63.95
N ALA A 13 9.17 -48.32 -64.49
CA ALA A 13 9.59 -49.65 -64.94
C ALA A 13 9.56 -50.68 -63.80
N VAL A 14 10.00 -50.28 -62.59
CA VAL A 14 10.03 -51.14 -61.40
C VAL A 14 8.62 -51.48 -60.90
N VAL A 15 7.68 -50.55 -61.06
CA VAL A 15 6.28 -50.74 -60.67
C VAL A 15 5.59 -51.78 -61.55
N ILE A 16 5.93 -51.82 -62.85
CA ILE A 16 5.37 -52.80 -63.81
C ILE A 16 5.98 -54.20 -63.60
N GLU A 17 7.27 -54.29 -63.28
CA GLU A 17 7.98 -55.56 -63.13
C GLU A 17 7.58 -56.30 -61.85
N ALA A 18 7.31 -55.58 -60.75
CA ALA A 18 6.93 -56.16 -59.46
C ALA A 18 5.72 -55.45 -58.82
N PRO A 19 4.52 -55.53 -59.42
CA PRO A 19 3.35 -54.76 -58.99
C PRO A 19 2.90 -55.11 -57.56
N TRP A 20 2.99 -56.38 -57.17
CA TRP A 20 2.60 -56.82 -55.84
C TRP A 20 3.54 -56.30 -54.73
N VAL A 21 4.84 -56.17 -55.01
CA VAL A 21 5.81 -55.61 -54.05
C VAL A 21 5.57 -54.12 -53.84
N PHE A 22 5.20 -53.40 -54.89
CA PHE A 22 4.81 -52.01 -54.78
C PHE A 22 3.52 -51.83 -53.96
N VAL A 23 2.50 -52.67 -54.20
CA VAL A 23 1.24 -52.64 -53.43
C VAL A 23 1.48 -52.91 -51.95
N THR A 24 2.29 -53.91 -51.59
CA THR A 24 2.60 -54.19 -50.18
C THR A 24 3.36 -53.03 -49.54
N MET A 25 4.30 -52.41 -50.25
CA MET A 25 5.00 -51.21 -49.77
C MET A 25 4.04 -50.04 -49.51
N VAL A 26 3.12 -49.76 -50.44
CA VAL A 26 2.11 -48.69 -50.28
C VAL A 26 1.17 -48.99 -49.11
N VAL A 27 0.76 -50.25 -48.92
CA VAL A 27 -0.07 -50.66 -47.79
C VAL A 27 0.68 -50.52 -46.47
N ILE A 28 1.97 -50.86 -46.43
CA ILE A 28 2.80 -50.72 -45.22
C ILE A 28 3.03 -49.24 -44.89
N ILE A 29 3.39 -48.42 -45.88
CA ILE A 29 3.65 -46.99 -45.68
C ILE A 29 2.35 -46.24 -45.38
N GLY A 30 1.30 -46.47 -46.17
CA GLY A 30 -0.01 -45.84 -45.99
C GLY A 30 -0.70 -46.31 -44.71
N GLY A 31 -0.71 -47.61 -44.45
CA GLY A 31 -1.27 -48.19 -43.21
C GLY A 31 -0.49 -47.77 -41.97
N GLY A 32 0.85 -47.76 -42.04
CA GLY A 32 1.72 -47.26 -40.99
C GLY A 32 1.50 -45.77 -40.71
N GLY A 33 1.39 -44.95 -41.76
CA GLY A 33 1.11 -43.51 -41.64
C GLY A 33 -0.24 -43.23 -40.99
N VAL A 34 -1.29 -43.97 -41.36
CA VAL A 34 -2.63 -43.83 -40.75
C VAL A 34 -2.64 -44.27 -39.28
N ALA A 35 -1.94 -45.35 -38.94
CA ALA A 35 -1.84 -45.83 -37.56
C ALA A 35 -1.10 -44.81 -36.66
N VAL A 36 0.05 -44.30 -37.14
CA VAL A 36 0.82 -43.26 -36.43
C VAL A 36 0.00 -41.99 -36.28
N GLY A 37 -0.66 -41.52 -37.36
CA GLY A 37 -1.53 -40.35 -37.33
C GLY A 37 -2.68 -40.48 -36.32
N ARG A 38 -3.35 -41.64 -36.28
CA ARG A 38 -4.40 -41.92 -35.29
C ARG A 38 -3.88 -41.91 -33.86
N THR A 39 -2.71 -42.50 -33.60
CA THR A 39 -2.13 -42.51 -32.25
C THR A 39 -1.74 -41.12 -31.78
N TRP A 40 -1.23 -40.28 -32.69
CA TRP A 40 -0.87 -38.89 -32.39
C TRP A 40 -2.11 -38.02 -32.13
N LEU A 41 -3.16 -38.16 -32.95
CA LEU A 41 -4.45 -37.48 -32.74
C LEU A 41 -5.09 -37.91 -31.42
N ASN A 42 -5.10 -39.21 -31.10
CA ASN A 42 -5.66 -39.70 -29.84
C ASN A 42 -4.91 -39.17 -28.62
N ARG A 43 -3.57 -39.08 -28.67
CA ARG A 43 -2.76 -38.47 -27.60
C ARG A 43 -3.09 -36.99 -27.43
N THR A 44 -3.21 -36.26 -28.55
CA THR A 44 -3.53 -34.83 -28.52
C THR A 44 -4.93 -34.59 -27.93
N ILE A 45 -5.94 -35.35 -28.38
CA ILE A 45 -7.30 -35.27 -27.85
C ILE A 45 -7.34 -35.64 -26.36
N SER A 46 -6.57 -36.64 -25.92
CA SER A 46 -6.47 -37.02 -24.51
C SER A 46 -5.88 -35.90 -23.66
N ASN A 47 -4.83 -35.25 -24.16
CA ASN A 47 -4.19 -34.13 -23.46
C ASN A 47 -5.16 -32.93 -23.36
N LEU A 48 -5.87 -32.60 -24.44
CA LEU A 48 -6.88 -31.53 -24.42
C LEU A 48 -8.03 -31.84 -23.44
N LYS A 49 -8.47 -33.10 -23.37
CA LYS A 49 -9.49 -33.51 -22.40
C LYS A 49 -9.00 -33.39 -20.96
N SER A 50 -7.74 -33.74 -20.70
CA SER A 50 -7.09 -33.55 -19.40
C SER A 50 -7.04 -32.07 -19.04
N ASP A 51 -6.65 -31.20 -19.96
CA ASP A 51 -6.55 -29.76 -19.72
C ASP A 51 -7.92 -29.14 -19.42
N ILE A 52 -8.96 -29.51 -20.18
CA ILE A 52 -10.34 -29.07 -19.92
C ILE A 52 -10.80 -29.52 -18.54
N ALA A 53 -10.56 -30.80 -18.16
CA ALA A 53 -10.92 -31.29 -16.83
C ALA A 53 -10.18 -30.54 -15.70
N THR A 54 -8.91 -30.17 -15.90
CA THR A 54 -8.18 -29.36 -14.91
C THR A 54 -8.68 -27.91 -14.84
N LEU A 55 -9.20 -27.36 -15.93
CA LEU A 55 -9.81 -26.03 -15.95
C LEU A 55 -11.17 -26.04 -15.28
N GLU A 56 -12.00 -27.03 -15.55
CA GLU A 56 -13.30 -27.23 -14.89
C GLU A 56 -13.12 -27.41 -13.38
N ASN A 57 -12.18 -28.27 -12.94
CA ASN A 57 -11.86 -28.44 -11.52
C ASN A 57 -11.39 -27.14 -10.87
N ARG A 58 -10.62 -26.30 -11.59
CA ARG A 58 -10.21 -24.97 -11.11
C ARG A 58 -11.38 -23.99 -11.01
N HIS A 59 -12.34 -24.05 -11.93
CA HIS A 59 -13.55 -23.23 -11.88
C HIS A 59 -14.42 -23.63 -10.68
N ILE A 60 -14.69 -24.92 -10.50
CA ILE A 60 -15.46 -25.45 -9.36
C ILE A 60 -14.81 -25.04 -8.03
N ALA A 61 -13.49 -25.18 -7.90
CA ALA A 61 -12.77 -24.79 -6.68
C ALA A 61 -12.80 -23.28 -6.42
N LYS A 62 -12.89 -22.44 -7.47
CA LYS A 62 -13.07 -20.99 -7.33
C LYS A 62 -14.49 -20.65 -6.91
N ASP A 63 -15.49 -21.29 -7.51
CA ASP A 63 -16.89 -21.07 -7.18
C ASP A 63 -17.19 -21.52 -5.75
N GLU A 64 -16.61 -22.64 -5.30
CA GLU A 64 -16.69 -23.10 -3.92
C GLU A 64 -16.05 -22.11 -2.95
N ARG A 65 -14.87 -21.56 -3.28
CA ARG A 65 -14.26 -20.48 -2.48
C ARG A 65 -15.11 -19.23 -2.45
N ILE A 66 -15.71 -18.82 -3.57
CA ILE A 66 -16.60 -17.65 -3.62
C ILE A 66 -17.84 -17.90 -2.78
N ALA A 67 -18.45 -19.08 -2.87
CA ALA A 67 -19.59 -19.46 -2.04
C ALA A 67 -19.22 -19.53 -0.55
N GLU A 68 -18.03 -20.04 -0.22
CA GLU A 68 -17.49 -20.06 1.14
C GLU A 68 -17.22 -18.63 1.65
N TYR A 69 -16.67 -17.74 0.82
CA TYR A 69 -16.50 -16.32 1.15
C TYR A 69 -17.85 -15.64 1.34
N GLN A 70 -18.84 -15.89 0.48
CA GLN A 70 -20.20 -15.36 0.60
C GLN A 70 -20.90 -15.86 1.88
N SER A 71 -20.71 -17.13 2.23
CA SER A 71 -21.22 -17.75 3.46
C SER A 71 -20.51 -17.18 4.70
N LYS A 72 -19.18 -17.06 4.68
CA LYS A 72 -18.38 -16.45 5.76
C LYS A 72 -18.70 -14.98 5.96
N LEU A 73 -19.15 -14.29 4.91
CA LEU A 73 -19.55 -12.89 4.95
C LEU A 73 -21.05 -12.69 5.19
N ASN A 74 -21.82 -13.74 5.51
CA ASN A 74 -23.26 -13.67 5.81
C ASN A 74 -24.07 -12.83 4.79
N GLY A 75 -23.71 -12.88 3.50
CA GLY A 75 -24.41 -12.12 2.47
C GLY A 75 -24.22 -10.60 2.52
N ALA A 76 -23.22 -10.08 3.25
CA ALA A 76 -22.88 -8.67 3.18
C ALA A 76 -22.36 -8.31 1.77
N THR A 77 -22.99 -7.34 1.12
CA THR A 77 -22.63 -6.90 -0.23
C THR A 77 -21.25 -6.24 -0.25
N PRO A 78 -20.52 -6.22 -1.40
CA PRO A 78 -19.20 -5.60 -1.50
C PRO A 78 -19.13 -4.15 -0.98
N ASP A 79 -20.25 -3.43 -1.03
CA ASP A 79 -20.38 -2.06 -0.53
C ASP A 79 -20.50 -1.99 1.00
N GLU A 80 -21.10 -3.00 1.65
CA GLU A 80 -21.13 -3.12 3.12
C GLU A 80 -19.76 -3.50 3.69
N ALA A 81 -18.99 -4.34 2.99
CA ALA A 81 -17.61 -4.59 3.36
C ALA A 81 -16.76 -3.31 3.29
N ARG A 82 -16.97 -2.46 2.27
CA ARG A 82 -16.29 -1.16 2.15
C ARG A 82 -16.70 -0.18 3.26
N SER A 83 -17.98 -0.14 3.64
CA SER A 83 -18.46 0.72 4.72
C SER A 83 -17.94 0.26 6.09
N LEU A 84 -17.83 -1.05 6.31
CA LEU A 84 -17.21 -1.62 7.51
C LEU A 84 -15.70 -1.36 7.54
N ILE A 85 -14.99 -1.56 6.42
CA ILE A 85 -13.55 -1.25 6.32
C ILE A 85 -13.29 0.21 6.62
N SER A 86 -14.03 1.13 5.99
CA SER A 86 -13.88 2.57 6.25
C SER A 86 -14.28 2.97 7.69
N GLY A 87 -15.26 2.29 8.28
CA GLY A 87 -15.59 2.45 9.70
C GLY A 87 -14.49 1.94 10.65
N LEU A 88 -13.84 0.84 10.28
CA LEU A 88 -12.71 0.25 11.01
C LEU A 88 -11.44 1.09 10.85
N GLU A 89 -11.15 1.62 9.66
CA GLU A 89 -10.05 2.54 9.41
C GLU A 89 -10.18 3.83 10.22
N ARG A 90 -11.40 4.39 10.35
CA ARG A 90 -11.63 5.56 11.25
C ARG A 90 -11.41 5.22 12.72
N ARG A 91 -11.82 4.04 13.16
CA ARG A 91 -11.59 3.58 14.54
C ARG A 91 -10.12 3.27 14.79
N LEU A 92 -9.42 2.73 13.80
CA LEU A 92 -7.99 2.46 13.86
C LEU A 92 -7.19 3.76 13.87
N ALA A 93 -7.55 4.74 13.04
CA ALA A 93 -6.95 6.08 13.06
C ALA A 93 -7.18 6.82 14.40
N ALA A 94 -8.24 6.50 15.13
CA ALA A 94 -8.49 7.00 16.48
C ALA A 94 -7.75 6.23 17.59
N LEU A 95 -7.16 5.08 17.27
CA LEU A 95 -6.44 4.20 18.22
C LEU A 95 -4.94 4.08 17.92
N GLU A 96 -4.50 4.42 16.71
CA GLU A 96 -3.10 4.38 16.33
C GLU A 96 -2.32 5.55 16.95
N PRO A 97 -1.17 5.28 17.58
CA PRO A 97 -0.33 6.33 18.13
C PRO A 97 0.10 7.29 17.01
N ARG A 98 -0.28 8.57 17.15
CA ARG A 98 0.01 9.62 16.17
C ARG A 98 1.51 9.68 15.89
N ASN A 99 1.88 9.38 14.65
CA ASN A 99 3.24 9.49 14.14
C ASN A 99 3.27 10.52 13.02
N LEU A 100 4.36 11.27 12.93
CA LEU A 100 4.66 12.07 11.75
C LEU A 100 4.96 11.13 10.58
N ASP A 101 4.19 11.29 9.50
CA ASP A 101 4.49 10.61 8.25
C ASP A 101 5.85 11.10 7.68
N PRO A 102 6.62 10.25 6.97
CA PRO A 102 7.88 10.67 6.37
C PRO A 102 7.75 11.87 5.42
N GLU A 103 6.65 12.00 4.67
CA GLU A 103 6.42 13.18 3.82
C GLU A 103 6.13 14.43 4.65
N GLN A 104 5.33 14.31 5.72
CA GLN A 104 5.09 15.42 6.65
C GLN A 104 6.40 15.93 7.27
N SER A 105 7.28 15.02 7.66
CA SER A 105 8.61 15.35 8.20
C SER A 105 9.48 16.09 7.17
N ARG A 106 9.38 15.71 5.89
CA ARG A 106 10.12 16.35 4.78
C ARG A 106 9.58 17.76 4.49
N ILE A 107 8.27 17.96 4.54
CA ILE A 107 7.64 19.27 4.35
C ILE A 107 7.98 20.18 5.52
N LEU A 108 7.81 19.71 6.76
CA LEU A 108 8.17 20.45 7.98
C LEU A 108 9.62 20.93 7.93
N SER A 109 10.56 20.03 7.60
CA SER A 109 11.97 20.39 7.51
C SER A 109 12.26 21.46 6.46
N THR A 110 11.63 21.40 5.29
CA THR A 110 11.79 22.41 4.23
C THR A 110 11.36 23.81 4.67
N HIS A 111 10.32 23.91 5.52
CA HIS A 111 9.85 25.19 6.04
C HIS A 111 10.67 25.67 7.24
N LEU A 112 11.04 24.78 8.16
CA LEU A 112 11.70 25.10 9.42
C LEU A 112 13.21 25.35 9.29
N VAL A 113 13.87 24.86 8.24
CA VAL A 113 15.29 25.17 7.94
C VAL A 113 15.50 26.66 7.65
N LYS A 114 14.48 27.36 7.12
CA LYS A 114 14.64 28.74 6.65
C LYS A 114 14.84 29.75 7.78
N LYS A 115 14.39 29.43 9.00
CA LYS A 115 14.46 30.30 10.17
C LYS A 115 14.62 29.46 11.44
N PRO A 116 15.84 29.12 11.86
CA PRO A 116 16.06 28.52 13.17
C PRO A 116 15.69 29.53 14.27
N GLY A 117 14.99 29.06 15.30
CA GLY A 117 14.56 29.86 16.44
C GLY A 117 14.59 29.05 17.74
N SER A 118 14.08 29.64 18.82
CA SER A 118 13.95 28.97 20.12
C SER A 118 12.49 28.61 20.39
N ILE A 119 12.21 27.36 20.73
CA ILE A 119 10.85 26.88 21.03
C ILE A 119 10.84 26.00 22.28
N LYS A 120 9.79 26.16 23.08
CA LYS A 120 9.54 25.26 24.21
C LYS A 120 8.60 24.12 23.80
N LEU A 121 9.07 22.88 23.84
CA LEU A 121 8.22 21.72 23.64
C LEU A 121 7.62 21.30 24.98
N ILE A 122 6.29 21.21 25.04
CA ILE A 122 5.56 20.82 26.26
C ILE A 122 4.78 19.55 25.93
N ARG A 123 4.99 18.48 26.70
CA ARG A 123 4.16 17.28 26.62
C ARG A 123 3.21 17.17 27.81
N ASP A 124 1.99 16.71 27.55
CA ASP A 124 1.13 16.19 28.59
C ASP A 124 1.66 14.83 29.04
N MET A 125 2.18 14.78 30.27
CA MET A 125 2.72 13.56 30.85
C MET A 125 1.64 12.52 31.20
N GLY A 126 0.36 12.92 31.20
CA GLY A 126 -0.78 12.00 31.33
C GLY A 126 -1.14 11.27 30.04
N SER A 127 -0.54 11.65 28.90
CA SER A 127 -0.85 11.10 27.58
C SER A 127 0.28 10.19 27.06
N SER A 128 -0.04 8.93 26.78
CA SER A 128 0.88 8.00 26.11
C SER A 128 1.08 8.34 24.63
N GLU A 129 0.08 8.96 24.00
CA GLU A 129 0.11 9.39 22.60
C GLU A 129 1.00 10.61 22.38
N SER A 130 0.90 11.61 23.27
CA SER A 130 1.68 12.85 23.19
C SER A 130 3.19 12.59 23.17
N SER A 131 3.63 11.54 23.86
CA SER A 131 5.05 11.23 24.06
C SER A 131 5.78 10.84 22.77
N LYS A 132 5.12 10.14 21.85
CA LYS A 132 5.74 9.71 20.58
C LYS A 132 5.91 10.86 19.60
N ILE A 133 4.83 11.61 19.37
CA ILE A 133 4.86 12.77 18.49
C ILE A 133 5.80 13.87 19.03
N TYR A 134 5.82 14.09 20.35
CA TYR A 134 6.77 14.95 21.03
C TYR A 134 8.23 14.56 20.71
N ALA A 135 8.56 13.27 20.83
CA ALA A 135 9.91 12.78 20.56
C ALA A 135 10.32 12.96 19.09
N GLN A 136 9.39 12.75 18.16
CA GLN A 136 9.63 12.95 16.73
C GLN A 136 9.85 14.43 16.39
N PHE A 137 8.99 15.34 16.89
CA PHE A 137 9.19 16.78 16.72
C PHE A 137 10.48 17.27 17.36
N GLY A 138 10.79 16.81 18.57
CA GLY A 138 12.05 17.13 19.25
C GLY A 138 13.27 16.71 18.42
N THR A 139 13.28 15.48 17.90
CA THR A 139 14.36 14.98 17.05
C THR A 139 14.49 15.79 15.76
N LEU A 140 13.36 16.09 15.11
CA LEU A 140 13.33 16.87 13.89
C LEU A 140 13.87 18.28 14.12
N LEU A 141 13.36 19.01 15.12
CA LEU A 141 13.77 20.39 15.38
C LEU A 141 15.25 20.50 15.80
N ARG A 142 15.76 19.58 16.65
CA ARG A 142 17.20 19.56 16.99
C ARG A 142 18.06 19.34 15.74
N LYS A 143 17.65 18.44 14.84
CA LYS A 143 18.36 18.19 13.58
C LYS A 143 18.41 19.43 12.70
N LEU A 144 17.41 20.29 12.79
CA LEU A 144 17.32 21.55 12.05
C LEU A 144 18.02 22.72 12.75
N GLY A 145 18.68 22.50 13.89
CA GLY A 145 19.42 23.53 14.62
C GLY A 145 18.54 24.49 15.43
N TRP A 146 17.29 24.10 15.73
CA TRP A 146 16.44 24.87 16.63
C TRP A 146 16.86 24.66 18.09
N ASP A 147 16.80 25.73 18.86
CA ASP A 147 17.04 25.68 20.30
C ASP A 147 15.76 25.22 21.01
N LEU A 148 15.86 24.11 21.74
CA LEU A 148 14.70 23.44 22.31
C LEU A 148 14.74 23.50 23.83
N MET A 149 13.69 24.07 24.41
CA MET A 149 13.41 23.93 25.83
C MET A 149 12.36 22.85 26.06
N GLU A 150 12.71 21.79 26.77
CA GLU A 150 11.79 20.68 27.04
C GLU A 150 11.03 20.90 28.33
N GLY A 151 9.73 20.61 28.31
CA GLY A 151 8.83 20.75 29.45
C GLY A 151 7.78 19.66 29.48
N GLY A 152 7.24 19.42 30.68
CA GLY A 152 6.13 18.51 30.90
C GLY A 152 5.09 19.17 31.79
N VAL A 153 3.81 18.93 31.49
CA VAL A 153 2.69 19.31 32.35
C VAL A 153 1.93 18.02 32.68
N MET A 154 1.49 17.86 33.92
CA MET A 154 0.58 16.78 34.30
C MET A 154 -0.84 17.31 34.36
N GLY A 155 -1.70 16.83 33.45
CA GLY A 155 -3.11 17.18 33.43
C GLY A 155 -3.35 18.58 32.89
N LEU A 156 -3.68 18.66 31.61
CA LEU A 156 -4.13 19.92 31.02
C LEU A 156 -5.59 20.15 31.38
N GLY A 157 -5.89 21.29 32.03
CA GLY A 157 -7.27 21.68 32.33
C GLY A 157 -8.09 22.03 31.07
N ASN A 158 -7.43 22.37 29.97
CA ASN A 158 -8.04 22.65 28.67
C ASN A 158 -7.16 22.08 27.54
N PRO A 159 -7.21 20.75 27.30
CA PRO A 159 -6.42 20.13 26.25
C PRO A 159 -6.89 20.64 24.88
N PRO A 160 -5.97 20.89 23.93
CA PRO A 160 -6.34 21.24 22.57
C PRO A 160 -7.15 20.13 21.90
N PRO A 161 -8.28 20.43 21.24
CA PRO A 161 -9.09 19.42 20.57
C PRO A 161 -8.32 18.60 19.55
N THR A 162 -7.37 19.22 18.84
CA THR A 162 -6.52 18.54 17.87
C THR A 162 -5.36 17.78 18.51
N GLY A 163 -5.13 17.92 19.82
CA GLY A 163 -3.98 17.34 20.53
C GLY A 163 -2.64 18.04 20.29
N ILE A 164 -2.55 19.03 19.41
CA ILE A 164 -1.35 19.86 19.21
C ILE A 164 -1.76 21.31 19.31
N ALA A 165 -1.14 22.09 20.20
CA ALA A 165 -1.33 23.54 20.23
C ALA A 165 -0.03 24.29 20.04
N VAL A 166 -0.06 25.32 19.20
CA VAL A 166 0.98 26.34 19.16
C VAL A 166 0.58 27.45 20.13
N GLN A 167 1.37 27.66 21.17
CA GLN A 167 1.15 28.73 22.14
C GLN A 167 2.12 29.88 21.92
N SER A 168 1.57 31.09 21.87
CA SER A 168 2.36 32.33 21.92
C SER A 168 2.23 32.92 23.32
N HIS A 169 3.35 33.19 23.97
CA HIS A 169 3.45 33.85 25.26
C HIS A 169 3.69 35.36 25.11
N ALA A 170 3.62 35.91 23.90
CA ALA A 170 3.73 37.34 23.61
C ALA A 170 2.37 38.07 23.69
N GLY A 171 1.45 37.57 24.52
CA GLY A 171 0.10 38.11 24.67
C GLY A 171 -0.78 37.89 23.43
N GLU A 172 -1.42 38.95 22.92
CA GLU A 172 -2.31 38.84 21.76
C GLU A 172 -1.59 38.68 20.42
N MET A 173 -0.28 38.97 20.38
CA MET A 173 0.52 38.90 19.16
C MET A 173 1.19 37.53 19.00
N LEU A 174 1.14 37.02 17.76
CA LEU A 174 1.90 35.83 17.37
C LEU A 174 3.36 36.23 17.14
N THR A 175 4.28 35.56 17.84
CA THR A 175 5.71 35.66 17.58
C THR A 175 6.05 35.24 16.14
N GLU A 176 7.17 35.73 15.61
CA GLU A 176 7.63 35.33 14.27
C GLU A 176 7.94 33.82 14.18
N ASP A 177 8.40 33.23 15.28
CA ASP A 177 8.63 31.79 15.40
C ASP A 177 7.30 31.01 15.36
N ALA A 178 6.28 31.46 16.09
CA ALA A 178 4.95 30.86 16.05
C ALA A 178 4.35 30.93 14.64
N LYS A 179 4.50 32.05 13.93
CA LYS A 179 4.04 32.17 12.53
C LYS A 179 4.74 31.19 11.61
N THR A 180 6.05 30.99 11.80
CA THR A 180 6.85 30.05 11.01
C THR A 180 6.42 28.61 11.26
N LEU A 181 6.18 28.24 12.52
CA LEU A 181 5.67 26.92 12.91
C LEU A 181 4.27 26.67 12.37
N ILE A 182 3.37 27.65 12.49
CA ILE A 182 2.01 27.57 11.94
C ILE A 182 2.05 27.37 10.42
N ALA A 183 2.91 28.10 9.71
CA ALA A 183 3.07 27.94 8.28
C ALA A 183 3.61 26.54 7.91
N ALA A 184 4.55 26.01 8.70
CA ALA A 184 5.09 24.67 8.51
C ALA A 184 4.05 23.57 8.77
N LEU A 185 3.30 23.66 9.88
CA LEU A 185 2.24 22.71 10.24
C LEU A 185 1.12 22.70 9.18
N ARG A 186 0.72 23.89 8.71
CA ARG A 186 -0.28 24.02 7.64
C ARG A 186 0.22 23.43 6.32
N ALA A 187 1.49 23.65 5.96
CA ALA A 187 2.06 23.09 4.74
C ALA A 187 2.15 21.56 4.80
N ALA A 188 2.36 20.99 6.00
CA ALA A 188 2.41 19.55 6.23
C ALA A 188 1.04 18.90 6.47
N ASP A 189 -0.06 19.65 6.34
CA ASP A 189 -1.43 19.20 6.59
C ASP A 189 -1.62 18.56 7.98
N ILE A 190 -0.97 19.15 8.99
CA ILE A 190 -1.07 18.70 10.39
C ILE A 190 -2.12 19.57 11.09
N GLU A 191 -3.18 18.95 11.64
CA GLU A 191 -4.15 19.65 12.48
C GLU A 191 -3.48 20.21 13.75
N TYR A 192 -3.72 21.49 14.03
CA TYR A 192 -3.20 22.21 15.19
C TYR A 192 -4.21 23.24 15.70
N ASP A 193 -4.13 23.54 16.99
CA ASP A 193 -4.85 24.63 17.65
C ASP A 193 -3.91 25.82 17.94
N ILE A 194 -4.46 27.03 17.94
CA ILE A 194 -3.74 28.22 18.36
C ILE A 194 -4.26 28.61 19.74
N GLN A 195 -3.39 28.55 20.74
CA GLN A 195 -3.70 28.98 22.09
C GLN A 195 -2.93 30.26 22.40
N LYS A 196 -3.65 31.33 22.74
CA LYS A 196 -3.03 32.57 23.21
C LYS A 196 -2.89 32.46 24.73
N THR A 197 -1.67 32.36 25.22
CA THR A 197 -1.41 32.30 26.65
C THR A 197 -1.07 33.71 27.12
N PRO A 198 -1.63 34.19 28.25
CA PRO A 198 -1.21 35.47 28.82
C PRO A 198 0.30 35.50 29.05
N GLU A 199 0.89 36.70 28.96
CA GLU A 199 2.32 36.95 29.03
C GLU A 199 2.90 36.48 30.39
N MET A 200 3.32 35.21 30.46
CA MET A 200 4.09 34.64 31.54
C MET A 200 5.50 34.35 31.03
N GLY A 201 6.18 35.39 30.54
CA GLY A 201 7.58 35.30 30.18
C GLY A 201 8.44 35.24 31.44
N MET A 202 8.90 34.06 31.84
CA MET A 202 10.07 34.00 32.73
C MET A 202 11.31 34.42 31.92
N PRO A 203 12.23 35.22 32.48
CA PRO A 203 13.44 35.63 31.77
C PRO A 203 14.22 34.41 31.30
N GLY A 204 14.49 34.34 29.98
CA GLY A 204 15.23 33.24 29.35
C GLY A 204 14.38 32.09 28.79
N GLN A 205 13.04 32.13 28.88
CA GLN A 205 12.19 31.16 28.18
C GLN A 205 11.81 31.66 26.77
N PRO A 206 11.73 30.76 25.77
CA PRO A 206 11.25 31.13 24.45
C PRO A 206 9.77 31.54 24.53
N LEU A 207 9.42 32.58 23.77
CA LEU A 207 8.06 33.13 23.72
C LEU A 207 7.07 32.23 22.97
N THR A 208 7.55 31.16 22.34
CA THR A 208 6.74 30.20 21.59
C THR A 208 6.85 28.82 22.22
N SER A 209 5.71 28.16 22.44
CA SER A 209 5.69 26.75 22.82
C SER A 209 4.82 25.92 21.89
N LEU A 210 5.15 24.63 21.82
CA LEU A 210 4.37 23.61 21.16
C LEU A 210 3.91 22.61 22.21
N LEU A 211 2.62 22.57 22.45
CA LEU A 211 1.97 21.70 23.42
C LEU A 211 1.44 20.45 22.72
N PHE A 212 1.75 19.28 23.26
CA PHE A 212 1.24 18.00 22.81
C PHE A 212 0.36 17.37 23.89
N ALA A 213 -0.87 17.02 23.55
CA ALA A 213 -1.88 16.44 24.41
C ALA A 213 -2.61 15.28 23.71
N THR A 214 -3.40 14.52 24.46
CA THR A 214 -4.35 13.59 23.87
C THR A 214 -5.42 14.35 23.10
N ARG A 215 -5.81 13.86 21.93
CA ARG A 215 -6.93 14.41 21.16
C ARG A 215 -8.23 14.26 21.96
N SER A 216 -9.01 15.32 22.12
CA SER A 216 -10.37 15.17 22.64
C SER A 216 -11.28 14.71 21.51
N ASN A 217 -11.78 13.47 21.57
CA ASN A 217 -12.84 12.99 20.68
C ASN A 217 -14.19 13.63 21.02
#